data_AF-A0A0P9E3L4-F1
#
_entry.id   AF-A0A0P9E3L4-F1
#
_cell.length_a   1.000
_cell.length_b   1.000
_cell.length_c   1.000
_cell.angle_alpha   90.00
_cell.angle_beta   90.00
_cell.angle_gamma   90.00
#
_symmetry.space_group_name_H-M   'P 1'
#
loop_
_entity.id
_entity.type
_entity.pdbx_description
1 polymer ?
#
loop_
_entity_poly.entity_id
_entity_poly.type
_entity_poly.pdbx_seq_one_letter_code
_entity_poly.pdbx_strand_id
1 'polypeptide(L)'
;MTSSENNVISNNLIKNNERAITLGGSSNKIYHNDFIDNTSPGFVIGENNNVWDDGYPSGGNYWSDYTGVDADGDGIGDTAYAAGGIIDRYPLMSPTSGLEIPTEEVPPPIKEAPPFWMEWWFLTIAVVAIGVVLALFSLETKSSKTLEDSMLLSEDYYRCDTKNIEENTVPQSKFKHLILTSGDS
;
A
#
# COMPACT_ATOMS: atom_id res chain seq x y z
N MET A 1 -3.68 59.02 24.88
CA MET A 1 -3.54 57.59 25.18
C MET A 1 -2.11 57.38 25.58
N THR A 2 -1.85 57.00 26.83
CA THR A 2 -0.49 56.66 27.28
C THR A 2 -0.10 55.35 26.59
N SER A 3 0.85 55.41 25.67
CA SER A 3 1.47 54.23 25.08
C SER A 3 2.21 53.47 26.19
N SER A 4 1.97 52.17 26.31
CA SER A 4 2.79 51.31 27.16
C SER A 4 4.02 50.89 26.36
N GLU A 5 5.20 51.22 26.85
CA GLU A 5 6.47 50.95 26.16
C GLU A 5 7.38 50.05 27.00
N ASN A 6 8.31 49.36 26.35
CA ASN A 6 9.36 48.57 27.00
C ASN A 6 8.83 47.41 27.87
N ASN A 7 7.71 46.80 27.48
CA ASN A 7 7.20 45.61 28.15
C ASN A 7 7.85 44.35 27.57
N VAL A 8 7.95 43.32 28.40
CA VAL A 8 8.37 41.97 27.99
C VAL A 8 7.17 41.04 28.11
N ILE A 9 6.84 40.37 27.01
CA ILE A 9 5.76 39.39 26.91
C ILE A 9 6.41 38.06 26.52
N SER A 10 6.54 37.17 27.50
CA SER A 10 7.25 35.90 27.30
C SER A 10 6.68 34.78 28.15
N ASN A 11 6.87 33.54 27.71
CA ASN A 11 6.45 32.32 28.41
C ASN A 11 4.93 32.22 28.60
N ASN A 12 4.16 32.68 27.61
CA ASN A 12 2.70 32.59 27.61
C ASN A 12 2.22 31.55 26.60
N LEU A 13 1.18 30.81 26.98
CA LEU A 13 0.40 29.97 26.08
C LEU A 13 -0.81 30.76 25.59
N ILE A 14 -0.86 31.07 24.30
CA ILE A 14 -1.91 31.87 23.66
C ILE A 14 -2.59 30.97 22.63
N LYS A 15 -3.73 30.37 23.01
CA LYS A 15 -4.39 29.37 22.17
C LYS A 15 -5.89 29.58 21.97
N ASN A 16 -6.41 29.15 20.82
CA ASN A 16 -7.84 29.12 20.49
C ASN A 16 -8.55 30.48 20.60
N ASN A 17 -7.89 31.56 20.17
CA ASN A 17 -8.49 32.90 20.13
C ASN A 17 -8.74 33.35 18.70
N GLU A 18 -9.76 34.18 18.49
CA GLU A 18 -9.98 34.83 17.18
C GLU A 18 -8.77 35.70 16.77
N ARG A 19 -8.11 36.30 17.77
CA ARG A 19 -6.90 37.09 17.60
C ARG A 19 -5.95 36.78 18.74
N ALA A 20 -4.72 36.40 18.42
CA ALA A 20 -3.77 35.97 19.44
C ALA A 20 -3.33 37.13 20.36
N ILE A 21 -2.96 38.27 19.79
CA ILE A 21 -2.53 39.44 20.55
C ILE A 21 -2.89 40.75 19.85
N THR A 22 -3.24 41.77 20.63
CA THR A 22 -3.39 43.16 20.14
C THR A 22 -2.41 44.05 20.90
N LEU A 23 -1.49 44.68 20.18
CA LEU A 23 -0.48 45.56 20.76
C LEU A 23 -0.73 47.00 20.33
N GLY A 24 -0.93 47.89 21.30
CA GLY A 24 -1.12 49.33 21.07
C GLY A 24 0.08 50.21 21.43
N GLY A 25 1.21 49.59 21.76
CA GLY A 25 2.41 50.26 22.25
C GLY A 25 3.65 49.95 21.41
N SER A 26 4.75 50.62 21.74
CA SER A 26 6.03 50.59 21.04
C SER A 26 7.14 49.95 21.89
N SER A 27 8.22 49.52 21.25
CA SER A 27 9.45 49.01 21.90
C SER A 27 9.21 47.83 22.86
N ASN A 28 8.17 47.03 22.64
CA ASN A 28 7.93 45.82 23.43
C ASN A 28 8.73 44.65 22.86
N LYS A 29 9.08 43.70 23.73
CA LYS A 29 9.79 42.47 23.36
C LYS A 29 8.90 41.26 23.61
N ILE A 30 8.63 40.49 22.57
CA ILE A 30 7.70 39.36 22.58
C ILE A 30 8.43 38.10 22.12
N TYR A 31 8.71 37.16 23.02
CA TYR A 31 9.49 35.96 22.71
C TYR A 31 9.14 34.81 23.65
N HIS A 32 9.45 33.57 23.28
CA HIS A 32 9.13 32.35 24.06
C HIS A 32 7.64 32.23 24.41
N ASN A 33 6.75 32.66 23.52
CA ASN A 33 5.32 32.39 23.65
C ASN A 33 4.91 31.30 22.67
N ASP A 34 3.85 30.57 23.02
CA ASP A 34 3.27 29.53 22.19
C ASP A 34 1.93 30.01 21.62
N PHE A 35 1.92 30.41 20.35
CA PHE A 35 0.73 30.84 19.62
C PHE A 35 0.13 29.65 18.86
N ILE A 36 -0.96 29.10 19.39
CA ILE A 36 -1.55 27.83 18.89
C ILE A 36 -3.01 28.03 18.46
N ASP A 37 -3.35 27.64 17.23
CA ASP A 37 -4.74 27.60 16.73
C ASP A 37 -5.52 28.92 16.94
N ASN A 38 -4.84 30.06 16.73
CA ASN A 38 -5.50 31.36 16.72
C ASN A 38 -5.89 31.72 15.28
N THR A 39 -7.10 32.25 15.07
CA THR A 39 -7.59 32.59 13.71
C THR A 39 -6.75 33.68 13.05
N SER A 40 -6.14 34.56 13.86
CA SER A 40 -5.23 35.60 13.40
C SER A 40 -4.06 35.72 14.41
N PRO A 41 -2.80 35.81 13.93
CA PRO A 41 -1.62 35.85 14.80
C PRO A 41 -1.57 37.13 15.64
N GLY A 42 -2.24 38.19 15.21
CA GLY A 42 -2.37 39.41 16.00
C GLY A 42 -2.63 40.64 15.16
N PHE A 43 -2.74 41.76 15.85
CA PHE A 43 -2.87 43.08 15.22
C PHE A 43 -2.00 44.09 15.98
N VAL A 44 -1.07 44.71 15.27
CA VAL A 44 -0.24 45.79 15.80
C VAL A 44 -0.89 47.13 15.46
N ILE A 45 -1.16 47.92 16.49
CA ILE A 45 -1.75 49.26 16.42
C ILE A 45 -0.66 50.24 16.83
N GLY A 46 -0.21 51.09 15.90
CA GLY A 46 0.78 52.14 16.20
C GLY A 46 2.15 51.85 15.61
N GLU A 47 3.21 52.28 16.30
CA GLU A 47 4.58 52.26 15.77
C GLU A 47 5.18 50.84 15.70
N ASN A 48 5.94 50.59 14.64
CA ASN A 48 6.43 49.26 14.23
C ASN A 48 7.77 48.85 14.88
N ASN A 49 8.08 49.30 16.10
CA ASN A 49 9.37 49.02 16.76
C ASN A 49 9.27 47.93 17.85
N ASN A 50 8.18 47.15 17.85
CA ASN A 50 8.10 45.94 18.65
C ASN A 50 8.99 44.85 18.07
N VAL A 51 9.69 44.11 18.93
CA VAL A 51 10.57 43.01 18.56
C VAL A 51 9.90 41.71 18.96
N TRP A 52 9.82 40.76 18.02
CA TRP A 52 9.10 39.49 18.21
C TRP A 52 10.04 38.29 18.39
N ASP A 53 11.28 38.56 18.82
CA ASP A 53 12.25 37.54 19.13
C ASP A 53 13.22 38.01 20.23
N ASP A 54 13.96 37.07 20.82
CA ASP A 54 15.05 37.33 21.76
C ASP A 54 16.44 37.25 21.11
N GLY A 55 16.47 37.15 19.78
CA GLY A 55 17.69 36.95 19.01
C GLY A 55 18.23 35.52 19.08
N TYR A 56 19.15 35.20 18.18
CA TYR A 56 19.85 33.91 18.18
C TYR A 56 20.93 33.84 19.28
N PRO A 57 21.10 32.70 20.00
CA PRO A 57 20.37 31.43 19.87
C PRO A 57 19.18 31.31 20.84
N SER A 58 18.72 32.40 21.45
CA SER A 58 17.57 32.34 22.37
C SER A 58 16.28 32.00 21.62
N GLY A 59 16.16 32.46 20.37
CA GLY A 59 15.00 32.23 19.52
C GLY A 59 13.88 33.25 19.75
N GLY A 60 12.72 32.94 19.20
CA GLY A 60 11.54 33.79 19.17
C GLY A 60 10.35 33.07 19.77
N ASN A 61 9.23 33.08 19.06
CA ASN A 61 7.99 32.45 19.49
C ASN A 61 7.72 31.17 18.70
N TYR A 62 6.94 30.28 19.29
CA TYR A 62 6.35 29.17 18.57
C TYR A 62 5.03 29.62 17.93
N TRP A 63 4.85 29.30 16.65
CA TRP A 63 3.63 29.58 15.89
C TRP A 63 3.12 28.29 15.27
N SER A 64 1.88 27.90 15.56
CA SER A 64 1.32 26.62 15.08
C SER A 64 1.19 26.53 13.56
N ASP A 65 1.16 27.68 12.86
CA ASP A 65 1.11 27.78 11.40
C ASP A 65 2.50 27.99 10.76
N TYR A 66 3.57 27.99 11.55
CA TYR A 66 4.93 28.11 11.03
C TYR A 66 5.32 26.85 10.25
N THR A 67 5.69 27.05 8.99
CA THR A 67 6.07 25.99 8.03
C THR A 67 7.45 26.24 7.42
N GLY A 68 8.28 27.03 8.11
CA GLY A 68 9.63 27.33 7.67
C GLY A 68 10.59 26.15 7.82
N VAL A 69 11.85 26.41 7.46
CA VAL A 69 12.92 25.42 7.44
C VAL A 69 13.87 25.69 8.60
N ASP A 70 14.30 24.62 9.26
CA ASP A 70 15.44 24.55 10.19
C ASP A 70 16.46 23.60 9.54
N ALA A 71 17.49 24.17 8.92
CA ALA A 71 18.45 23.44 8.10
C ALA A 71 19.62 22.88 8.90
N ASP A 72 19.96 23.49 10.03
CA ASP A 72 21.02 23.04 10.92
C ASP A 72 20.52 22.13 12.07
N GLY A 73 19.21 22.06 12.27
CA GLY A 73 18.53 21.16 13.19
C GLY A 73 18.64 21.59 14.65
N ASP A 74 18.80 22.90 14.91
CA ASP A 74 18.98 23.42 16.26
C ASP A 74 17.66 23.71 17.00
N GLY A 75 16.51 23.53 16.34
CA GLY A 75 15.18 23.77 16.88
C GLY A 75 14.69 25.20 16.71
N ILE A 76 15.45 26.05 16.01
CA ILE A 76 15.10 27.42 15.64
C ILE A 76 14.99 27.49 14.11
N GLY A 77 13.91 28.07 13.62
CA GLY A 77 13.69 28.22 12.18
C GLY A 77 14.63 29.24 11.55
N ASP A 78 15.28 28.86 10.44
CA ASP A 78 16.11 29.72 9.60
C ASP A 78 15.28 30.71 8.76
N THR A 79 13.99 30.40 8.56
CA THR A 79 13.07 31.28 7.85
C THR A 79 12.28 32.13 8.84
N ALA A 80 12.35 33.46 8.72
CA ALA A 80 11.55 34.34 9.57
C ALA A 80 10.04 34.10 9.39
N TYR A 81 9.28 34.13 10.49
CA TYR A 81 7.82 34.18 10.45
C TYR A 81 7.35 35.61 10.27
N ALA A 82 6.49 35.85 9.26
CA ALA A 82 5.96 37.18 8.99
C ALA A 82 4.48 37.14 8.65
N ALA A 83 3.64 37.71 9.52
CA ALA A 83 2.19 37.76 9.34
C ALA A 83 1.58 38.99 10.03
N GLY A 84 0.63 39.68 9.39
CA GLY A 84 -0.12 40.76 10.04
C GLY A 84 0.73 41.93 10.57
N GLY A 85 1.91 42.19 9.99
CA GLY A 85 2.85 43.22 10.46
C GLY A 85 3.80 42.75 11.57
N ILE A 86 3.73 41.48 11.95
CA ILE A 86 4.66 40.79 12.85
C ILE A 86 5.83 40.27 12.02
N ILE A 87 7.04 40.38 12.56
CA ILE A 87 8.25 39.75 12.00
C ILE A 87 9.02 39.14 13.17
N ASP A 88 9.02 37.82 13.24
CA ASP A 88 9.82 37.01 14.17
C ASP A 88 10.96 36.37 13.38
N ARG A 89 12.21 36.75 13.69
CA ARG A 89 13.39 36.34 12.90
C ARG A 89 13.89 34.95 13.26
N TYR A 90 13.51 34.42 14.41
CA TYR A 90 14.02 33.16 14.94
C TYR A 90 12.89 32.30 15.50
N PRO A 91 11.88 31.91 14.70
CA PRO A 91 10.73 31.16 15.20
C PRO A 91 11.16 29.83 15.82
N LEU A 92 10.47 29.36 16.86
CA LEU A 92 10.77 28.08 17.46
C LEU A 92 10.08 26.95 16.70
N MET A 93 10.79 25.83 16.49
CA MET A 93 10.25 24.64 15.79
C MET A 93 9.30 23.82 16.68
N SER A 94 9.33 24.02 18.00
CA SER A 94 8.47 23.34 18.97
C SER A 94 8.00 24.27 20.09
N PRO A 95 6.84 24.00 20.73
CA PRO A 95 6.33 24.82 21.84
C PRO A 95 7.28 24.85 23.04
N THR A 96 7.41 26.02 23.67
CA THR A 96 8.19 26.22 24.90
C THR A 96 7.57 25.57 26.13
N SER A 97 6.23 25.47 26.17
CA SER A 97 5.49 24.88 27.29
C SER A 97 5.63 23.35 27.39
N GLY A 98 6.30 22.71 26.42
CA GLY A 98 6.39 21.24 26.34
C GLY A 98 5.02 20.58 26.17
N LEU A 99 4.00 21.35 25.80
CA LEU A 99 2.72 20.79 25.38
C LEU A 99 3.00 19.96 24.13
N GLU A 100 2.77 18.67 24.23
CA GLU A 100 2.41 17.87 23.07
C GLU A 100 1.15 18.54 22.53
N ILE A 101 1.30 19.42 21.53
CA ILE A 101 0.16 19.82 20.73
C ILE A 101 -0.43 18.50 20.29
N PRO A 102 -1.72 18.24 20.57
CA PRO A 102 -2.39 17.13 19.96
C PRO A 102 -2.21 17.39 18.47
N THR A 103 -1.21 16.76 17.86
CA THR A 103 -1.11 16.63 16.43
C THR A 103 -2.53 16.23 16.08
N GLU A 104 -3.22 17.02 15.25
CA GLU A 104 -4.36 16.46 14.54
C GLU A 104 -3.89 15.07 14.15
N GLU A 105 -4.55 14.05 14.69
CA GLU A 105 -4.26 12.69 14.27
C GLU A 105 -4.61 12.74 12.80
N VAL A 106 -3.63 13.08 11.96
CA VAL A 106 -3.54 12.59 10.60
C VAL A 106 -3.66 11.11 10.88
N PRO A 107 -4.84 10.50 10.61
CA PRO A 107 -5.05 9.12 10.94
C PRO A 107 -3.84 8.40 10.38
N PRO A 108 -3.16 7.56 11.19
CA PRO A 108 -1.85 7.00 10.86
C PRO A 108 -1.90 6.62 9.40
N PRO A 109 -0.96 7.11 8.55
CA PRO A 109 -1.08 7.09 7.09
C PRO A 109 -1.63 5.73 6.77
N ILE A 110 -2.88 5.70 6.29
CA ILE A 110 -3.68 4.47 6.22
C ILE A 110 -2.70 3.47 5.64
N LYS A 111 -2.19 2.52 6.45
CA LYS A 111 -1.44 1.42 5.89
C LYS A 111 -2.52 0.83 5.02
N GLU A 112 -2.49 1.10 3.72
CA GLU A 112 -3.61 0.80 2.84
C GLU A 112 -3.78 -0.71 3.00
N ALA A 113 -4.71 -1.11 3.87
CA ALA A 113 -5.18 -2.46 3.89
C ALA A 113 -5.68 -2.64 2.47
N PRO A 114 -5.21 -3.69 1.77
CA PRO A 114 -5.58 -3.93 0.39
C PRO A 114 -7.07 -3.61 0.26
N PRO A 115 -7.47 -2.64 -0.58
CA PRO A 115 -8.87 -2.23 -0.67
C PRO A 115 -9.72 -3.49 -0.86
N PHE A 116 -10.93 -3.59 -0.31
CA PHE A 116 -11.69 -4.86 -0.20
C PHE A 116 -11.72 -5.75 -1.47
N TRP A 117 -11.62 -5.13 -2.66
CA TRP A 117 -11.47 -5.81 -3.95
C TRP A 117 -10.10 -6.50 -4.20
N MET A 118 -9.14 -6.35 -3.29
CA MET A 118 -7.76 -6.81 -3.31
C MET A 118 -7.50 -7.93 -2.26
N GLU A 119 -8.53 -8.39 -1.53
CA GLU A 119 -8.50 -9.54 -0.63
C GLU A 119 -8.91 -10.87 -1.32
N TRP A 120 -9.48 -10.81 -2.54
CA TRP A 120 -10.04 -11.97 -3.24
C TRP A 120 -9.20 -12.50 -4.42
N TRP A 121 -8.10 -11.83 -4.81
CA TRP A 121 -7.29 -12.30 -5.94
C TRP A 121 -6.53 -13.60 -5.64
N PHE A 122 -6.24 -13.90 -4.36
CA PHE A 122 -5.73 -15.22 -3.99
C PHE A 122 -6.78 -16.33 -4.22
N LEU A 123 -8.06 -16.02 -4.02
CA LEU A 123 -9.15 -16.97 -4.30
C LEU A 123 -9.40 -17.11 -5.80
N THR A 124 -9.25 -16.05 -6.60
CA THR A 124 -9.30 -16.19 -8.06
C THR A 124 -8.13 -17.02 -8.59
N ILE A 125 -6.91 -16.83 -8.07
CA ILE A 125 -5.75 -17.68 -8.41
C ILE A 125 -5.97 -19.12 -7.96
N ALA A 126 -6.48 -19.36 -6.75
CA ALA A 126 -6.76 -20.70 -6.25
C ALA A 126 -7.82 -21.42 -7.10
N VAL A 127 -8.91 -20.74 -7.49
CA VAL A 127 -9.95 -21.31 -8.37
C VAL A 127 -9.41 -21.65 -9.76
N VAL A 128 -8.57 -20.78 -10.35
CA VAL A 128 -7.92 -21.06 -11.64
C VAL A 128 -6.93 -22.24 -11.52
N ALA A 129 -6.10 -22.27 -10.47
CA ALA A 129 -5.16 -23.37 -10.24
C ALA A 129 -5.88 -24.71 -10.02
N ILE A 130 -6.96 -24.73 -9.22
CA ILE A 130 -7.79 -25.92 -9.03
C ILE A 130 -8.42 -26.35 -10.36
N GLY A 131 -8.96 -25.40 -11.14
CA GLY A 131 -9.52 -25.69 -12.46
C GLY A 131 -8.48 -26.31 -13.43
N VAL A 132 -7.25 -25.79 -13.44
CA VAL A 132 -6.15 -26.33 -14.25
C VAL A 132 -5.76 -27.73 -13.78
N VAL A 133 -5.62 -27.95 -12.46
CA VAL A 133 -5.29 -29.28 -11.90
C VAL A 133 -6.38 -30.31 -12.21
N LEU A 134 -7.66 -29.93 -12.07
CA LEU A 134 -8.79 -30.80 -12.42
C LEU A 134 -8.85 -31.10 -13.92
N ALA A 135 -8.54 -30.12 -14.78
CA ALA A 135 -8.46 -30.33 -16.23
C ALA A 135 -7.32 -31.28 -16.60
N LEU A 136 -6.14 -31.13 -15.99
CA LEU A 136 -5.00 -32.03 -16.21
C LEU A 136 -5.32 -33.46 -15.74
N PHE A 137 -5.91 -33.61 -14.56
CA PHE A 137 -6.37 -34.92 -14.07
C PHE A 137 -7.46 -35.53 -14.96
N SER A 138 -8.38 -34.71 -15.48
CA SER A 138 -9.39 -35.14 -16.45
C SER A 138 -8.77 -35.57 -17.78
N LEU A 139 -7.66 -34.94 -18.21
CA LEU A 139 -6.92 -35.33 -19.41
C LEU A 139 -6.15 -36.64 -19.20
N GLU A 140 -5.52 -36.83 -18.04
CA GLU A 140 -4.84 -38.09 -17.69
C GLU A 140 -5.82 -39.26 -17.64
N THR A 141 -6.96 -39.08 -16.99
CA THR A 141 -8.00 -40.13 -16.92
C THR A 141 -8.63 -40.41 -18.29
N LYS A 142 -8.80 -39.40 -19.14
CA LYS A 142 -9.26 -39.60 -20.52
C LYS A 142 -8.23 -40.34 -21.36
N SER A 143 -6.94 -40.00 -21.22
CA SER A 143 -5.82 -40.69 -21.89
C SER A 143 -5.73 -42.16 -21.47
N SER A 144 -5.85 -42.45 -20.17
CA SER A 144 -5.83 -43.82 -19.66
C SER A 144 -6.97 -44.66 -20.23
N LYS A 145 -8.21 -44.13 -20.22
CA LYS A 145 -9.37 -44.81 -20.79
C LYS A 145 -9.23 -45.06 -22.29
N THR A 146 -8.73 -44.09 -23.05
CA THR A 146 -8.49 -44.29 -24.49
C THR A 146 -7.44 -45.37 -24.78
N LEU A 147 -6.43 -45.50 -23.92
CA LEU A 147 -5.43 -46.56 -24.05
C LEU A 147 -6.02 -47.93 -23.70
N GLU A 148 -6.79 -48.02 -22.61
CA GLU A 148 -7.50 -49.25 -22.23
C GLU A 148 -8.48 -49.70 -23.32
N ASP A 149 -9.30 -48.80 -23.87
CA ASP A 149 -10.24 -49.10 -24.96
C ASP A 149 -9.49 -49.57 -26.23
N SER A 150 -8.34 -48.94 -26.55
CA SER A 150 -7.51 -49.35 -27.70
C SER A 150 -6.87 -50.72 -27.49
N MET A 151 -6.48 -51.04 -26.24
CA MET A 151 -5.88 -52.32 -25.88
C MET A 151 -6.92 -53.43 -25.92
N LEU A 152 -8.13 -53.19 -25.39
CA LEU A 152 -9.27 -54.11 -25.46
C LEU A 152 -9.67 -54.39 -26.91
N LEU A 153 -9.75 -53.35 -27.77
CA LEU A 153 -10.03 -53.53 -29.19
C LEU A 153 -8.95 -54.35 -29.90
N SER A 154 -7.67 -54.18 -29.53
CA SER A 154 -6.60 -55.00 -30.09
C SER A 154 -6.69 -56.46 -29.62
N GLU A 155 -6.99 -56.69 -28.34
CA GLU A 155 -7.11 -58.04 -27.77
C GLU A 155 -8.32 -58.78 -28.34
N ASP A 156 -9.46 -58.10 -28.51
CA ASP A 156 -10.64 -58.65 -29.19
C ASP A 156 -10.38 -58.92 -30.67
N TYR A 157 -9.60 -58.07 -31.35
CA TYR A 157 -9.18 -58.28 -32.74
C TYR A 157 -8.29 -59.54 -32.88
N TYR A 158 -7.24 -59.68 -32.05
CA TYR A 158 -6.39 -60.87 -32.02
C TYR A 158 -7.14 -62.14 -31.60
N ARG A 159 -8.11 -62.03 -30.70
CA ARG A 159 -8.97 -63.14 -30.25
C ARG A 159 -9.95 -63.59 -31.33
N CYS A 160 -10.40 -62.69 -32.19
CA CYS A 160 -11.25 -63.01 -33.34
C CYS A 160 -10.45 -63.75 -34.43
N ASP A 161 -9.23 -63.28 -34.73
CA ASP A 161 -8.37 -63.88 -35.74
C ASP A 161 -7.94 -65.30 -35.35
N THR A 162 -7.61 -65.53 -34.08
CA THR A 162 -7.27 -66.88 -33.56
C THR A 162 -8.45 -67.85 -33.61
N LYS A 163 -9.69 -67.41 -33.33
CA LYS A 163 -10.89 -68.24 -33.52
C LYS A 163 -11.17 -68.58 -34.99
N ASN A 164 -10.95 -67.62 -35.89
CA ASN A 164 -11.07 -67.85 -37.34
C ASN A 164 -10.00 -68.80 -37.89
N ILE A 165 -8.82 -68.87 -37.26
CA ILE A 165 -7.76 -69.83 -37.60
C ILE A 165 -8.10 -71.24 -37.06
N GLU A 166 -8.63 -71.36 -35.84
CA GLU A 166 -9.08 -72.67 -35.30
C GLU A 166 -10.27 -73.24 -36.09
N GLU A 167 -11.26 -72.42 -36.47
CA GLU A 167 -12.39 -72.87 -37.30
C GLU A 167 -12.01 -73.20 -38.76
N ASN A 168 -10.89 -72.66 -39.28
CA ASN A 168 -10.39 -72.98 -40.62
C ASN A 168 -9.26 -74.03 -40.63
N THR A 169 -8.94 -74.66 -39.50
CA THR A 169 -8.13 -75.89 -39.51
C THR A 169 -8.98 -77.06 -40.02
N VAL A 170 -8.86 -77.29 -41.34
CA VAL A 170 -9.38 -78.45 -42.08
C VAL A 170 -9.12 -79.75 -41.30
N PRO A 171 -10.13 -80.63 -41.11
CA PRO A 171 -9.91 -81.95 -40.55
C PRO A 171 -9.01 -82.74 -41.51
N GLN A 172 -7.94 -83.34 -40.98
CA GLN A 172 -7.13 -84.33 -41.69
C GLN A 172 -8.03 -85.49 -42.17
N SER A 173 -8.59 -85.36 -43.37
CA SER A 173 -9.42 -86.38 -43.99
C SER A 173 -8.53 -87.52 -44.49
N LYS A 174 -8.51 -88.61 -43.72
CA LYS A 174 -7.95 -89.88 -44.17
C LYS A 174 -9.02 -90.61 -44.97
N PHE A 175 -9.26 -90.20 -46.21
CA PHE A 175 -10.03 -91.01 -47.16
C PHE A 175 -9.15 -91.58 -48.28
N LYS A 176 -9.06 -92.91 -48.19
CA LYS A 176 -8.54 -93.92 -49.10
C LYS A 176 -8.71 -93.65 -50.60
N HIS A 177 -7.61 -93.90 -51.32
CA HIS A 177 -7.48 -94.80 -52.48
C HIS A 177 -8.75 -95.05 -53.33
N LEU A 178 -8.69 -94.64 -54.61
CA LEU A 178 -9.02 -95.55 -55.71
C LEU A 178 -8.24 -95.20 -56.98
N ILE A 179 -7.76 -96.26 -57.61
CA ILE A 179 -6.82 -96.37 -58.74
C ILE A 179 -7.57 -96.22 -60.08
N LEU A 180 -6.83 -95.84 -61.13
CA LEU A 180 -6.78 -96.37 -62.52
C LEU A 180 -6.31 -95.20 -63.43
N THR A 181 -5.26 -95.33 -64.23
CA THR A 181 -5.24 -96.14 -65.46
C THR A 181 -3.85 -96.67 -65.83
N SER A 182 -3.81 -97.94 -66.26
CA SER A 182 -2.89 -98.51 -67.26
C SER A 182 -2.85 -97.63 -68.53
N GLY A 183 -1.81 -97.52 -69.34
CA GLY A 183 -0.70 -98.40 -69.69
C GLY A 183 -0.44 -98.21 -71.20
N ASP A 184 0.78 -98.51 -71.63
CA ASP A 184 1.29 -98.62 -73.01
C ASP A 184 1.54 -97.28 -73.75
N SER A 185 2.68 -97.06 -74.41
CA SER A 185 3.82 -97.88 -74.85
C SER A 185 5.00 -96.97 -75.22
#